data_AF-W8KUG2-F1
#
_entry.id   AF-W8KUG2-F1
#
_cell.length_a   1.000
_cell.length_b   1.000
_cell.length_c   1.000
_cell.angle_alpha   90.00
_cell.angle_beta   90.00
_cell.angle_gamma   90.00
#
_symmetry.space_group_name_H-M   'P 1'
#
loop_
_entity.id
_entity.type
_entity.pdbx_description
1 polymer ?
#
loop_
_entity_poly.entity_id
_entity_poly.type
_entity_poly.pdbx_seq_one_letter_code
_entity_poly.pdbx_strand_id
1 'polypeptide(L)'
;MSRKRKQYSADFKAKVALEALKGEQTTSELAARFEIHPTMVSQWRRELLDKATGIFEGKGGGKAAQKTQEEIDTLYREIGKLTVERDFLIAQARSLSRAQRQALVEPRAVDVSVRRQCQLLDISRSSVYYRPKPAQDSDLELM
;
A
#
# COMPACT_ATOMS: atom_id res chain seq x y z
N MET A 1 -22.78 10.87 20.69
CA MET A 1 -22.67 11.90 19.62
C MET A 1 -21.21 12.34 19.53
N SER A 2 -20.47 11.89 18.51
CA SER A 2 -19.06 12.28 18.32
C SER A 2 -19.01 13.74 17.84
N ARG A 3 -18.44 14.64 18.65
CA ARG A 3 -18.28 16.06 18.30
C ARG A 3 -17.22 16.15 17.19
N LYS A 4 -17.64 16.48 15.97
CA LYS A 4 -16.76 16.64 14.80
C LYS A 4 -15.64 17.62 15.17
N ARG A 5 -14.38 17.15 15.11
CA ARG A 5 -13.21 17.96 15.46
C ARG A 5 -13.09 19.13 14.47
N LYS A 6 -12.94 20.35 14.98
CA LYS A 6 -12.77 21.56 14.16
C LYS A 6 -11.50 21.40 13.31
N GLN A 7 -11.63 21.45 11.99
CA GLN A 7 -10.51 21.39 11.06
C GLN A 7 -10.12 22.81 10.64
N TYR A 8 -8.82 23.09 10.61
CA TYR A 8 -8.27 24.38 10.21
C TYR A 8 -7.51 24.21 8.90
N SER A 9 -7.67 25.16 7.97
CA SER A 9 -6.97 25.15 6.69
C SER A 9 -5.45 25.30 6.86
N ALA A 10 -4.68 24.85 5.88
CA ALA A 10 -3.22 24.98 5.90
C ALA A 10 -2.78 26.45 6.01
N ASP A 11 -3.42 27.33 5.24
CA ASP A 11 -3.14 28.77 5.23
C ASP A 11 -3.40 29.40 6.61
N PHE A 12 -4.47 28.99 7.28
CA PHE A 12 -4.78 29.49 8.62
C PHE A 12 -3.73 29.07 9.63
N LYS A 13 -3.31 27.79 9.61
CA LYS A 13 -2.24 27.29 10.50
C LYS A 13 -0.92 28.01 10.25
N ALA A 14 -0.57 28.22 8.98
CA ALA A 14 0.65 28.93 8.58
C ALA A 14 0.62 30.38 9.07
N LYS A 15 -0.50 31.09 8.90
CA LYS A 15 -0.68 32.46 9.38
C LYS A 15 -0.49 32.58 10.90
N VAL A 16 -1.14 31.70 11.66
CA VAL A 16 -1.01 31.67 13.13
C VAL A 16 0.41 31.34 13.55
N ALA A 17 1.05 30.37 12.90
CA ALA A 17 2.43 29.99 13.20
C ALA A 17 3.42 31.13 12.93
N LEU A 18 3.23 31.88 11.83
CA LEU A 18 4.04 33.05 11.49
C LEU A 18 3.88 34.18 12.52
N GLU A 19 2.64 34.52 12.92
CA GLU A 19 2.43 35.51 13.98
C GLU A 19 3.03 35.06 15.32
N ALA A 20 2.94 33.77 15.65
CA ALA A 20 3.57 33.20 16.84
C ALA A 20 5.11 33.20 16.78
N LEU A 21 5.71 33.21 15.58
CA LEU A 21 7.16 33.32 15.40
C LEU A 21 7.66 34.76 15.46
N LYS A 22 6.87 35.72 14.97
CA LYS A 22 7.21 37.15 15.08
C LYS A 22 7.39 37.59 16.53
N GLY A 23 6.63 36.99 17.45
CA GLY A 23 6.78 37.23 18.90
C GLY A 23 6.21 38.56 19.39
N GLU A 24 5.47 39.29 18.54
CA GLU A 24 4.81 40.56 18.88
C GLU A 24 3.64 40.39 19.86
N GLN A 25 3.04 39.19 19.90
CA GLN A 25 1.93 38.84 20.78
C GLN A 25 2.24 37.55 21.53
N THR A 26 1.73 37.43 22.76
CA THR A 26 1.86 36.20 23.53
C THR A 26 1.01 35.07 22.93
N THR A 27 1.34 33.82 23.25
CA THR A 27 0.52 32.67 22.80
C THR A 27 -0.93 32.76 23.25
N SER A 28 -1.18 33.40 24.39
CA SER A 28 -2.51 33.60 24.96
C SER A 28 -3.30 34.69 24.21
N GLU A 29 -2.65 35.77 23.82
CA GLU A 29 -3.25 36.82 22.98
C GLU A 29 -3.58 36.29 21.58
N LEU A 30 -2.67 35.54 20.95
CA LEU A 30 -2.92 34.91 19.66
C LEU A 30 -4.05 33.89 19.73
N ALA A 31 -4.09 33.10 20.80
CA ALA A 31 -5.18 32.15 21.06
C ALA A 31 -6.54 32.85 21.17
N ALA A 32 -6.61 33.99 21.88
CA ALA A 32 -7.82 34.79 21.99
C ALA A 32 -8.21 35.42 20.64
N ARG A 33 -7.25 36.02 19.92
CA ARG A 33 -7.47 36.69 18.64
C ARG A 33 -7.96 35.75 17.54
N PHE A 34 -7.40 34.54 17.47
CA PHE A 34 -7.74 33.55 16.45
C PHE A 34 -8.78 32.53 16.92
N GLU A 35 -9.32 32.68 18.13
CA GLU A 35 -10.30 31.77 18.75
C GLU A 35 -9.86 30.30 18.73
N ILE A 36 -8.61 30.06 19.10
CA ILE A 36 -7.97 28.74 19.13
C ILE A 36 -7.34 28.48 20.49
N HIS A 37 -7.13 27.21 20.82
CA HIS A 37 -6.48 26.85 22.08
C HIS A 37 -4.97 27.22 22.04
N PRO A 38 -4.37 27.77 23.11
CA PRO A 38 -2.95 28.14 23.15
C PRO A 38 -1.97 27.00 22.78
N THR A 39 -2.34 25.75 23.08
CA THR A 39 -1.58 24.56 22.66
C THR A 39 -1.49 24.42 21.14
N MET A 40 -2.51 24.84 20.39
CA MET A 40 -2.50 24.79 18.92
C MET A 40 -1.54 25.83 18.33
N VAL A 41 -1.48 27.03 18.93
CA VAL A 41 -0.53 28.09 18.55
C VAL A 41 0.91 27.60 18.70
N SER A 42 1.24 27.03 19.85
CA SER A 42 2.59 26.50 20.12
C SER A 42 2.92 25.28 19.24
N GLN A 43 1.95 24.41 18.99
CA GLN A 43 2.10 23.28 18.07
C GLN A 43 2.42 23.75 16.64
N TRP A 44 1.62 24.66 16.08
CA TRP A 44 1.82 25.11 14.70
C TRP A 44 3.09 25.94 14.53
N ARG A 45 3.48 26.72 15.55
CA ARG A 45 4.78 27.40 15.58
C ARG A 45 5.93 26.40 15.43
N ARG A 46 5.89 25.28 16.17
CA ARG A 46 6.90 24.23 16.10
C ARG A 46 6.88 23.51 14.76
N GLU A 47 5.70 23.11 14.29
CA GLU A 47 5.54 22.48 12.97
C GLU A 47 6.08 23.34 11.83
N LEU A 48 5.96 24.68 11.93
CA LEU A 48 6.51 25.58 10.93
C LEU A 48 8.04 25.62 10.99
N LEU A 49 8.63 25.69 12.19
CA LEU A 49 10.10 25.66 12.37
C LEU A 49 10.72 24.36 11.85
N ASP A 50 10.11 23.22 12.19
CA ASP A 50 10.59 21.90 11.78
C ASP A 50 10.56 21.72 10.27
N LYS A 51 9.56 22.31 9.59
CA LYS A 51 9.41 22.25 8.14
C LYS A 51 10.14 23.37 7.40
N ALA A 52 10.52 24.45 8.09
CA ALA A 52 11.14 25.62 7.47
C ALA A 52 12.52 25.30 6.89
N THR A 53 13.31 24.44 7.54
CA THR A 53 14.60 23.98 7.03
C THR A 53 14.46 23.33 5.65
N GLY A 54 13.45 22.47 5.47
CA GLY A 54 13.15 21.82 4.19
C GLY A 54 12.76 22.78 3.06
N ILE A 55 12.35 24.02 3.35
CA ILE A 55 12.05 25.04 2.34
C ILE A 55 13.35 25.56 1.70
N PHE A 56 14.42 25.71 2.50
CA PHE A 56 15.68 26.35 2.08
C PHE A 56 16.77 25.35 1.64
N GLU A 57 16.64 24.06 1.96
CA GLU A 57 17.58 23.01 1.55
C GLU A 57 17.57 22.69 0.04
N GLY A 58 16.79 23.40 -0.78
CA GLY A 58 16.86 23.37 -2.25
C GLY A 58 16.22 22.12 -2.88
N LYS A 59 15.20 22.33 -3.74
CA LYS A 59 14.49 21.28 -4.52
C LYS A 59 14.03 20.05 -3.69
N GLY A 60 13.71 20.20 -2.40
CA GLY A 60 13.64 19.05 -1.50
C GLY A 60 12.63 19.04 -0.36
N GLY A 61 11.96 20.14 -0.03
CA GLY A 61 11.01 20.19 1.10
C GLY A 61 9.78 19.27 1.01
N GLY A 62 9.63 18.54 -0.10
CA GLY A 62 8.58 17.54 -0.33
C GLY A 62 9.08 16.24 -0.98
N LYS A 63 10.39 15.95 -1.00
CA LYS A 63 10.93 14.75 -1.69
C LYS A 63 10.56 13.42 -1.03
N ALA A 64 10.12 13.42 0.23
CA ALA A 64 9.54 12.22 0.84
C ALA A 64 8.08 11.94 0.37
N ALA A 65 7.41 12.92 -0.25
CA ALA A 65 5.98 12.83 -0.58
C ALA A 65 5.65 12.91 -2.08
N GLN A 66 6.59 13.35 -2.93
CA GLN A 66 6.39 13.37 -4.37
C GLN A 66 7.53 12.59 -5.03
N LYS A 67 7.31 11.27 -5.23
CA LYS A 67 7.89 10.62 -6.41
C LYS A 67 7.55 11.52 -7.60
N THR A 68 8.53 11.82 -8.43
CA THR A 68 8.31 12.67 -9.61
C THR A 68 7.16 12.07 -10.42
N GLN A 69 6.27 12.88 -10.99
CA GLN A 69 5.17 12.34 -11.82
C GLN A 69 5.70 11.37 -12.89
N GLU A 70 6.89 11.66 -13.42
CA GLU A 70 7.64 10.80 -14.34
C GLU A 70 8.01 9.43 -13.74
N GLU A 71 8.42 9.38 -12.48
CA GLU A 71 8.71 8.12 -11.75
C GLU A 71 7.43 7.31 -11.51
N ILE A 72 6.32 7.99 -11.24
CA ILE A 72 5.01 7.35 -11.08
C ILE A 72 4.56 6.75 -12.42
N ASP A 73 4.68 7.52 -13.50
CA ASP A 73 4.29 7.10 -14.85
C ASP A 73 5.16 5.93 -15.34
N THR A 74 6.46 5.96 -15.08
CA THR A 74 7.36 4.84 -15.41
C THR A 74 7.01 3.57 -14.64
N LEU A 75 6.76 3.68 -13.32
CA LEU A 75 6.32 2.53 -12.51
C LEU A 75 4.98 1.96 -13.00
N TYR A 76 4.02 2.80 -13.40
CA TYR A 76 2.75 2.31 -13.96
C TYR A 76 2.93 1.59 -15.29
N ARG A 77 3.81 2.09 -16.17
CA ARG A 77 4.16 1.39 -17.42
C ARG A 77 4.78 0.03 -17.15
N GLU A 78 5.69 -0.05 -16.17
CA GLU A 78 6.33 -1.30 -15.79
C GLU A 78 5.34 -2.30 -15.19
N ILE A 79 4.45 -1.84 -14.29
CA ILE A 79 3.35 -2.67 -13.76
C ILE A 79 2.45 -3.18 -14.89
N GLY A 80 2.12 -2.35 -15.87
CA GLY A 80 1.35 -2.74 -17.04
C GLY A 80 2.04 -3.82 -17.86
N LYS A 81 3.33 -3.64 -18.16
CA LYS A 81 4.16 -4.63 -18.87
C LYS A 81 4.18 -5.97 -18.13
N LEU A 82 4.52 -5.95 -16.84
CA LEU A 82 4.58 -7.15 -15.99
C LEU A 82 3.21 -7.85 -15.88
N THR A 83 2.12 -7.08 -15.87
CA THR A 83 0.75 -7.62 -15.84
C THR A 83 0.45 -8.42 -17.11
N VAL A 84 0.77 -7.86 -18.28
CA VAL A 84 0.56 -8.54 -19.57
C VAL A 84 1.42 -9.79 -19.69
N GLU A 85 2.71 -9.70 -19.34
CA GLU A 85 3.64 -10.84 -19.39
C GLU A 85 3.20 -11.96 -18.43
N ARG A 86 2.80 -11.61 -17.21
CA ARG A 86 2.24 -12.57 -16.23
C ARG A 86 0.99 -13.26 -16.79
N ASP A 87 0.04 -12.51 -17.35
CA ASP A 87 -1.22 -13.08 -17.83
C ASP A 87 -1.00 -13.99 -19.04
N PHE A 88 -0.08 -13.64 -19.93
CA PHE A 88 0.37 -14.51 -21.01
C PHE A 88 0.92 -15.84 -20.48
N LEU A 89 1.84 -15.81 -19.49
CA LEU A 89 2.41 -17.01 -18.90
C LEU A 89 1.36 -17.87 -18.17
N ILE A 90 0.41 -17.25 -17.47
CA ILE A 90 -0.71 -17.96 -16.84
C ILE A 90 -1.56 -18.67 -17.90
N ALA A 91 -1.86 -18.01 -19.02
CA ALA A 91 -2.63 -18.61 -20.12
C ALA A 91 -1.91 -19.83 -20.71
N GLN A 92 -0.60 -19.73 -20.95
CA GLN A 92 0.22 -20.85 -21.43
C GLN A 92 0.29 -21.99 -20.41
N ALA A 93 0.42 -21.69 -19.12
CA ALA A 93 0.40 -22.71 -18.09
C ALA A 93 -0.97 -23.43 -18.02
N ARG A 94 -2.07 -22.69 -18.24
CA ARG A 94 -3.43 -23.23 -18.23
C ARG A 94 -3.77 -24.11 -19.44
N SER A 95 -3.10 -23.92 -20.58
CA SER A 95 -3.27 -24.80 -21.75
C SER A 95 -2.62 -26.18 -21.58
N LEU A 96 -1.80 -26.37 -20.54
CA LEU A 96 -1.22 -27.67 -20.21
C LEU A 96 -2.27 -28.65 -19.65
N SER A 97 -1.97 -29.94 -19.76
CA SER A 97 -2.81 -31.00 -19.16
C SER A 97 -2.91 -30.80 -17.64
N ARG A 98 -4.00 -31.32 -17.05
CA ARG A 98 -4.22 -31.22 -15.59
C ARG A 98 -3.07 -31.80 -14.78
N ALA A 99 -2.49 -32.92 -15.20
CA ALA A 99 -1.37 -33.56 -14.53
C ALA A 99 -0.10 -32.68 -14.56
N GLN A 100 0.20 -32.07 -15.71
CA GLN A 100 1.31 -31.12 -15.82
C GLN A 100 1.09 -29.88 -14.96
N ARG A 101 -0.13 -29.32 -14.93
CA ARG A 101 -0.46 -28.18 -14.06
C ARG A 101 -0.31 -28.51 -12.58
N GLN A 102 -0.65 -29.72 -12.16
CA GLN A 102 -0.41 -30.17 -10.77
C GLN A 102 1.08 -30.26 -10.45
N ALA A 103 1.90 -30.73 -11.39
CA ALA A 103 3.35 -30.84 -11.22
C ALA A 103 4.05 -29.47 -11.11
N LEU A 104 3.45 -28.39 -11.63
CA LEU A 104 3.95 -27.02 -11.49
C LEU A 104 3.71 -26.42 -10.09
N VAL A 105 2.89 -27.07 -9.25
CA VAL A 105 2.66 -26.58 -7.88
C VAL A 105 3.88 -26.89 -7.03
N GLU A 106 4.40 -25.86 -6.37
CA GLU A 106 5.53 -25.92 -5.45
C GLU A 106 5.04 -25.76 -4.00
N PRO A 107 4.84 -26.85 -3.25
CA PRO A 107 4.28 -26.78 -1.89
C PRO A 107 5.14 -26.02 -0.89
N ARG A 108 6.44 -25.84 -1.19
CA ARG A 108 7.44 -25.21 -0.33
C ARG A 108 7.85 -23.80 -0.80
N ALA A 109 7.17 -23.22 -1.79
CA ALA A 109 7.46 -21.86 -2.23
C ALA A 109 7.19 -20.84 -1.12
N VAL A 110 8.15 -19.94 -0.88
CA VAL A 110 8.08 -18.94 0.21
C VAL A 110 7.20 -17.75 -0.18
N ASP A 111 7.18 -17.36 -1.45
CA ASP A 111 6.57 -16.10 -1.90
C ASP A 111 5.11 -16.24 -2.35
N VAL A 112 4.67 -17.45 -2.73
CA VAL A 112 3.32 -17.68 -3.26
C VAL A 112 2.69 -18.89 -2.58
N SER A 113 1.64 -18.67 -1.79
CA SER A 113 0.91 -19.76 -1.12
C SER A 113 0.37 -20.80 -2.12
N VAL A 114 0.33 -22.08 -1.72
CA VAL A 114 -0.26 -23.17 -2.53
C VAL A 114 -1.67 -22.85 -3.01
N ARG A 115 -2.48 -22.17 -2.17
CA ARG A 115 -3.83 -21.73 -2.57
C ARG A 115 -3.77 -20.80 -3.79
N ARG A 116 -2.84 -19.84 -3.78
CA ARG A 116 -2.68 -18.89 -4.87
C ARG A 116 -2.12 -19.57 -6.13
N GLN A 117 -1.17 -20.49 -5.99
CA GLN A 117 -0.66 -21.29 -7.10
C GLN A 117 -1.78 -22.09 -7.78
N CYS A 118 -2.62 -22.78 -7.01
CA CYS A 118 -3.78 -23.50 -7.54
C CYS A 118 -4.77 -22.59 -8.29
N GLN A 119 -4.99 -21.36 -7.80
CA GLN A 119 -5.83 -20.37 -8.49
C GLN A 119 -5.20 -19.91 -9.81
N LEU A 120 -3.89 -19.66 -9.83
CA LEU A 120 -3.18 -19.27 -11.05
C LEU A 120 -3.22 -20.39 -12.09
N LEU A 121 -3.01 -21.63 -11.66
CA LEU A 121 -2.99 -22.81 -12.52
C LEU A 121 -4.38 -23.39 -12.82
N ASP A 122 -5.46 -22.82 -12.30
CA ASP A 122 -6.85 -23.27 -12.49
C ASP A 122 -7.08 -24.76 -12.14
N ILE A 123 -6.61 -25.16 -10.96
CA ILE A 123 -6.79 -26.52 -10.43
C ILE A 123 -7.35 -26.50 -9.01
N SER A 124 -8.12 -27.53 -8.65
CA SER A 124 -8.59 -27.69 -7.27
C SER A 124 -7.43 -27.98 -6.33
N ARG A 125 -7.42 -27.29 -5.18
CA ARG A 125 -6.46 -27.52 -4.11
C ARG A 125 -6.46 -28.97 -3.62
N SER A 126 -7.63 -29.64 -3.56
CA SER A 126 -7.70 -31.04 -3.11
C SER A 126 -6.90 -31.98 -4.00
N SER A 127 -6.81 -31.65 -5.30
CA SER A 127 -6.13 -32.47 -6.29
C SER A 127 -4.60 -32.45 -6.15
N VAL A 128 -4.03 -31.45 -5.47
CA VAL A 128 -2.59 -31.38 -5.15
C VAL A 128 -2.22 -32.33 -4.02
N TYR A 129 -3.14 -32.56 -3.08
CA TYR A 129 -2.92 -33.44 -1.91
C TYR A 129 -3.45 -34.85 -2.12
N TYR A 130 -4.20 -35.10 -3.21
CA TYR A 130 -4.77 -36.39 -3.50
C TYR A 130 -3.68 -37.43 -3.79
N ARG A 131 -3.74 -38.57 -3.10
CA ARG A 131 -2.93 -39.74 -3.43
C ARG A 131 -3.86 -40.82 -3.99
N PRO A 132 -3.63 -41.31 -5.22
CA PRO A 132 -4.45 -42.37 -5.78
C PRO A 132 -4.36 -43.61 -4.89
N LYS A 133 -5.51 -44.17 -4.54
CA LYS A 133 -5.58 -45.48 -3.88
C LYS A 133 -5.50 -46.56 -4.95
N PRO A 134 -4.69 -47.62 -4.77
CA PRO A 134 -4.73 -48.78 -5.67
C PRO A 134 -6.11 -49.43 -5.58
N ALA A 135 -6.56 -50.01 -6.71
CA ALA A 135 -7.79 -50.81 -6.73
C ALA A 135 -7.62 -52.01 -5.78
N GLN A 136 -8.66 -52.32 -5.02
CA GLN A 136 -8.69 -53.53 -4.19
C GLN A 136 -9.03 -54.72 -5.10
N ASP A 137 -8.48 -55.90 -4.81
CA ASP A 137 -8.76 -57.11 -5.59
C ASP A 137 -10.26 -57.44 -5.60
N SER A 138 -11.00 -57.09 -4.54
CA SER A 138 -12.46 -57.21 -4.46
C SER A 138 -13.23 -56.32 -5.44
N ASP A 139 -12.65 -55.18 -5.85
CA ASP A 139 -13.29 -54.27 -6.82
C ASP A 139 -13.11 -54.77 -8.26
N LEU A 140 -12.06 -55.57 -8.51
CA LEU A 140 -11.78 -56.20 -9.79
C LEU A 140 -12.66 -57.43 -10.04
N GLU A 141 -13.08 -58.13 -8.98
CA GLU A 141 -14.03 -59.27 -9.07
C GLU A 141 -15.46 -58.86 -9.44
N LEU A 142 -15.78 -57.56 -9.38
CA LEU A 142 -17.10 -57.00 -9.69
C LEU A 142 -17.22 -56.39 -11.11
N MET A 143 -16.15 -56.44 -11.92
CA MET A 143 -16.12 -55.98 -13.32
C MET A 143 -16.12 -57.13 -14.32
#